data_AF-A0A8T2N1S5-F1
#
_entry.id   AF-A0A8T2N1S5-F1
#
_cell.length_a   1.000
_cell.length_b   1.000
_cell.length_c   1.000
_cell.angle_alpha   90.00
_cell.angle_beta   90.00
_cell.angle_gamma   90.00
#
_symmetry.space_group_name_H-M   'P 1'
#
loop_
_entity.id
_entity.type
_entity.pdbx_description
1 polymer ?
#
loop_
_entity_poly.entity_id
_entity_poly.type
_entity_poly.pdbx_seq_one_letter_code
_entity_poly.pdbx_strand_id
1 'polypeptide(L)'
;MALQFKQMLLKVDHALSTEDVQALVFLCADLLGKDVSRIATAQDLFKQLEELDCLTEDCQSLLAELLIVAKRNDLVRQLSLCQNSQCLVSPYRKMLFSLAENITTEDLKSIKFLLSQHLPRRKLEDNITTLGLFLELERMDKLSQTKLETLEQIVTSVCPSLRRKITQFKEKNGPGVQSTGSSYMSVRPAQQEQSPSYQVIHSRRMQMKRCSVRQVVEMTSPSDHASLHEQLSASLSLATDNDHFLSPPPHQTAAEARTENAAGMSLGLWP
;
A
#
# COMPACT_ATOMS: atom_id res chain seq x y z
N MET A 1 25.00 -5.44 13.93
CA MET A 1 24.51 -4.73 12.73
C MET A 1 23.20 -4.00 13.07
N ALA A 2 22.17 -4.69 13.58
CA ALA A 2 20.91 -4.07 14.09
C ALA A 2 21.01 -2.74 14.88
N LEU A 3 22.02 -2.54 15.74
CA LEU A 3 22.19 -1.28 16.47
C LEU A 3 22.56 -0.09 15.54
N GLN A 4 23.37 -0.33 14.51
CA GLN A 4 23.75 0.71 13.53
C GLN A 4 22.53 1.15 12.71
N PHE A 5 21.68 0.19 12.34
CA PHE A 5 20.41 0.48 11.67
C PHE A 5 19.48 1.36 12.53
N LYS A 6 19.29 1.02 13.81
CA LYS A 6 18.48 1.85 14.73
C LYS A 6 19.08 3.24 14.95
N GLN A 7 20.41 3.36 15.02
CA GLN A 7 21.09 4.65 15.10
C GLN A 7 20.88 5.50 13.84
N MET A 8 20.84 4.89 12.67
CA MET A 8 20.51 5.58 11.42
C MET A 8 19.07 6.12 11.45
N LEU A 9 18.09 5.30 11.84
CA LEU A 9 16.69 5.74 11.96
C LEU A 9 16.53 6.88 12.96
N LEU A 10 17.26 6.84 14.08
CA LEU A 10 17.25 7.92 15.07
C LEU A 10 17.84 9.23 14.51
N LYS A 11 18.90 9.15 13.70
CA LYS A 11 19.44 10.33 13.00
C LYS A 11 18.43 10.92 12.02
N VAL A 12 17.67 10.07 11.31
CA VAL A 12 16.58 10.52 10.44
C VAL A 12 15.52 11.24 11.25
N ASP A 13 15.01 10.62 12.32
CA ASP A 13 13.98 11.21 13.19
C ASP A 13 14.38 12.59 13.72
N HIS A 14 15.63 12.75 14.18
CA HIS A 14 16.13 14.05 14.64
C HIS A 14 16.26 15.12 13.55
N ALA A 15 16.33 14.73 12.28
CA ALA A 15 16.47 15.66 11.16
C ALA A 15 15.14 16.01 10.46
N LEU A 16 14.06 15.29 10.80
CA LEU A 16 12.71 15.53 10.28
C LEU A 16 11.97 16.56 11.13
N SER A 17 11.28 17.48 10.47
CA SER A 17 10.33 18.37 11.16
C SER A 17 8.99 17.68 11.41
N THR A 18 8.12 18.31 12.19
CA THR A 18 6.75 17.81 12.42
C THR A 18 5.97 17.66 11.10
N GLU A 19 6.16 18.60 10.16
CA GLU A 19 5.54 18.57 8.84
C GLU A 19 6.08 17.41 8.00
N ASP A 20 7.39 17.16 8.06
CA ASP A 20 8.01 16.01 7.39
C ASP A 20 7.43 14.70 7.95
N VAL A 21 7.30 14.56 9.27
CA VAL A 21 6.69 13.37 9.90
C VAL A 21 5.25 13.17 9.43
N GLN A 22 4.45 14.24 9.39
CA GLN A 22 3.08 14.17 8.87
C GLN A 22 3.03 13.75 7.39
N ALA A 23 3.98 14.24 6.57
CA ALA A 23 4.12 13.83 5.19
C ALA A 23 4.45 12.33 5.07
N LEU A 24 5.42 11.84 5.84
CA LEU A 24 5.81 10.42 5.82
C LEU A 24 4.67 9.51 6.28
N VAL A 25 3.97 9.88 7.36
CA VAL A 25 2.79 9.16 7.85
C VAL A 25 1.70 9.13 6.78
N PHE A 26 1.43 10.26 6.12
CA PHE A 26 0.46 10.32 5.03
C PHE A 26 0.83 9.39 3.88
N LEU A 27 2.09 9.43 3.42
CA LEU A 27 2.57 8.59 2.32
C LEU A 27 2.49 7.10 2.63
N CYS A 28 2.64 6.73 3.91
CA CYS A 28 2.54 5.36 4.39
C CYS A 28 1.13 4.93 4.81
N ALA A 29 0.12 5.80 4.76
CA ALA A 29 -1.19 5.49 5.34
C ALA A 29 -1.86 4.24 4.72
N ASP A 30 -1.61 3.98 3.43
CA ASP A 30 -2.08 2.75 2.76
C ASP A 30 -1.42 1.48 3.35
N LEU A 31 -0.19 1.59 3.87
CA LEU A 31 0.61 0.47 4.40
C LEU A 31 0.32 0.21 5.89
N LEU A 32 0.11 1.29 6.65
CA LEU A 32 -0.08 1.28 8.10
C LEU A 32 -1.50 0.85 8.53
N GLY A 33 -2.48 0.92 7.63
CA GLY A 33 -3.86 0.61 7.95
C GLY A 33 -4.58 1.75 8.67
N LYS A 34 -5.56 1.41 9.54
CA LYS A 34 -6.59 2.37 9.99
C LYS A 34 -6.16 3.38 11.06
N ASP A 35 -5.03 3.16 11.75
CA ASP A 35 -4.69 3.90 12.97
C ASP A 35 -3.45 4.81 12.82
N VAL A 36 -3.32 5.50 11.68
CA VAL A 36 -2.24 6.49 11.46
C VAL A 36 -2.23 7.63 12.49
N SER A 37 -3.37 7.91 13.13
CA SER A 37 -3.51 8.96 14.16
C SER A 37 -2.73 8.69 15.45
N ARG A 38 -2.27 7.44 15.68
CA ARG A 38 -1.46 7.10 16.87
C ARG A 38 0.02 7.43 16.71
N ILE A 39 0.47 7.71 15.48
CA ILE A 39 1.87 7.95 15.16
C ILE A 39 2.16 9.43 15.39
N ALA A 40 2.85 9.74 16.49
CA ALA A 40 3.24 11.11 16.84
C ALA A 40 4.66 11.45 16.39
N THR A 41 5.54 10.45 16.27
CA THR A 41 6.97 10.62 15.97
C THR A 41 7.41 9.79 14.77
N ALA A 42 8.53 10.15 14.13
CA ALA A 42 9.08 9.33 13.04
C ALA A 42 9.55 7.96 13.57
N GLN A 43 10.04 7.90 14.81
CA GLN A 43 10.36 6.63 15.46
C GLN A 43 9.16 5.69 15.55
N ASP A 44 7.99 6.18 15.93
CA ASP A 44 6.78 5.36 16.01
C ASP A 44 6.37 4.88 14.61
N LEU A 45 6.52 5.73 13.59
CA LEU A 45 6.34 5.33 12.19
C LEU A 45 7.30 4.20 11.80
N PHE A 46 8.60 4.35 12.07
CA PHE A 46 9.60 3.36 11.70
C PHE A 46 9.38 2.03 12.42
N LYS A 47 9.02 2.05 13.71
CA LYS A 47 8.66 0.83 14.45
C LYS A 47 7.49 0.10 13.79
N GLN A 48 6.43 0.81 13.39
CA GLN A 48 5.31 0.18 12.69
C GLN A 48 5.73 -0.37 11.32
N LEU A 49 6.56 0.36 10.56
CA LEU A 49 7.05 -0.13 9.27
C LEU A 49 7.95 -1.38 9.43
N GLU A 50 8.71 -1.47 10.52
CA GLU A 50 9.48 -2.65 10.89
C GLU A 50 8.59 -3.83 11.27
N GLU A 51 7.55 -3.62 12.10
CA GLU A 51 6.57 -4.65 12.45
C GLU A 51 5.80 -5.19 11.23
N LEU A 52 5.70 -4.40 10.17
CA LEU A 52 5.05 -4.77 8.91
C LEU A 52 6.01 -5.34 7.85
N ASP A 53 7.28 -5.60 8.21
CA ASP A 53 8.36 -6.04 7.31
C ASP A 53 8.55 -5.13 6.09
N CYS A 54 8.14 -3.86 6.20
CA CYS A 54 8.23 -2.87 5.13
C CYS A 54 9.54 -2.07 5.20
N LEU A 55 10.18 -2.09 6.36
CA LEU A 55 11.45 -1.44 6.64
C LEU A 55 12.32 -2.43 7.43
N THR A 56 13.43 -2.87 6.84
CA THR A 56 14.37 -3.78 7.51
C THR A 56 15.80 -3.29 7.33
N GLU A 57 16.74 -3.90 8.05
CA GLU A 57 18.17 -3.60 7.92
C GLU A 57 18.65 -3.79 6.48
N ASP A 58 18.19 -4.86 5.82
CA ASP A 58 18.55 -5.20 4.45
C ASP A 58 17.76 -4.39 3.41
N CYS A 59 16.54 -3.95 3.73
CA CYS A 59 15.65 -3.23 2.81
C CYS A 59 15.28 -1.84 3.31
N GLN A 60 16.10 -0.87 2.92
CA GLN A 60 15.93 0.56 3.23
C GLN A 60 15.30 1.34 2.06
N SER A 61 14.87 0.65 1.01
CA SER A 61 14.34 1.24 -0.23
C SER A 61 13.04 2.02 0.01
N LEU A 62 12.16 1.55 0.90
CA LEU A 62 10.96 2.30 1.29
C LEU A 62 11.33 3.63 1.95
N LEU A 63 12.28 3.61 2.90
CA LEU A 63 12.73 4.82 3.57
C LEU A 63 13.33 5.82 2.56
N ALA A 64 14.14 5.33 1.62
CA ALA A 64 14.68 6.15 0.55
C ALA A 64 13.57 6.80 -0.30
N GLU A 65 12.59 6.00 -0.75
CA GLU A 65 11.47 6.51 -1.55
C GLU A 65 10.66 7.55 -0.77
N LEU A 66 10.36 7.31 0.50
CA LEU A 66 9.61 8.23 1.35
C LEU A 66 10.35 9.58 1.50
N LEU A 67 11.64 9.55 1.78
CA LEU A 67 12.46 10.76 1.91
C LEU A 67 12.57 11.52 0.59
N ILE A 68 12.69 10.82 -0.55
CA ILE A 68 12.69 11.44 -1.89
C ILE A 68 11.35 12.13 -2.16
N VAL A 69 10.23 11.46 -1.89
CA VAL A 69 8.89 12.01 -2.12
C VAL A 69 8.62 13.20 -1.19
N ALA A 70 9.03 13.12 0.08
CA ALA A 70 8.99 14.23 1.04
C ALA A 70 10.05 15.32 0.76
N LYS A 71 10.78 15.24 -0.36
CA LYS A 71 11.82 16.18 -0.81
C LYS A 71 13.04 16.31 0.10
N ARG A 72 13.21 15.43 1.08
CA ARG A 72 14.39 15.34 1.97
C ARG A 72 15.55 14.58 1.31
N ASN A 73 15.96 15.08 0.13
CA ASN A 73 17.07 14.52 -0.66
C ASN A 73 18.43 14.71 0.02
N ASP A 74 18.52 15.65 0.96
CA ASP A 74 19.66 15.85 1.85
C ASP A 74 19.93 14.61 2.70
N LEU A 75 18.90 14.04 3.32
CA LEU A 75 19.00 12.85 4.16
C LEU A 75 19.32 11.60 3.35
N VAL A 76 18.74 11.48 2.15
CA VAL A 76 19.04 10.37 1.23
C VAL A 76 20.53 10.33 0.89
N ARG A 77 21.14 11.50 0.62
CA ARG A 77 22.59 11.61 0.33
C ARG A 77 23.44 11.35 1.56
N GLN A 78 23.08 11.92 2.72
CA GLN A 78 23.84 11.74 3.95
C GLN A 78 23.90 10.27 4.40
N LEU A 79 22.81 9.54 4.21
CA LEU A 79 22.67 8.15 4.63
C LEU A 79 23.02 7.15 3.52
N SER A 80 23.42 7.65 2.34
CA SER A 80 23.76 6.83 1.16
C SER A 80 22.68 5.81 0.81
N LEU A 81 21.40 6.19 0.97
CA LEU A 81 20.29 5.29 0.71
C LEU A 81 20.18 5.01 -0.79
N CYS A 82 19.89 3.75 -1.12
CA CYS A 82 19.73 3.33 -2.51
C CYS A 82 18.52 4.05 -3.14
N GLN A 83 18.76 4.86 -4.17
CA GLN A 83 17.72 5.62 -4.87
C GLN A 83 16.91 4.79 -5.85
N ASN A 84 17.18 3.48 -5.91
CA ASN A 84 16.51 2.47 -6.72
C ASN A 84 15.11 2.24 -6.12
N SER A 85 14.29 3.29 -6.23
CA SER A 85 12.98 3.42 -5.64
C SER A 85 12.06 2.46 -6.40
N GLN A 86 11.93 1.25 -5.89
CA GLN A 86 10.83 0.39 -6.29
C GLN A 86 9.55 1.14 -5.89
N CYS A 87 8.52 1.15 -6.73
CA CYS A 87 7.30 1.94 -6.52
C CYS A 87 6.46 1.39 -5.34
N LEU A 88 6.93 1.56 -4.10
CA LEU A 88 6.32 1.00 -2.90
C LEU A 88 5.23 1.93 -2.36
N VAL A 89 5.50 3.24 -2.40
CA VAL A 89 4.49 4.29 -2.15
C VAL A 89 3.51 4.35 -3.32
N SER A 90 2.20 4.36 -3.04
CA SER A 90 1.19 4.35 -4.11
C SER A 90 1.33 5.59 -5.01
N PRO A 91 1.14 5.43 -6.33
CA PRO A 91 0.98 6.58 -7.23
C PRO A 91 -0.12 7.54 -6.74
N TYR A 92 -1.17 6.99 -6.12
CA TYR A 92 -2.27 7.74 -5.52
C TYR A 92 -1.80 8.65 -4.38
N ARG A 93 -1.04 8.13 -3.40
CA ARG A 93 -0.46 8.92 -2.31
C ARG A 93 0.51 9.97 -2.82
N LYS A 94 1.34 9.65 -3.81
CA LYS A 94 2.23 10.62 -4.47
C LYS A 94 1.45 11.75 -5.14
N MET A 95 0.34 11.44 -5.81
CA MET A 95 -0.54 12.45 -6.42
C MET A 95 -1.14 13.37 -5.35
N LEU A 96 -1.75 12.80 -4.29
CA LEU A 96 -2.35 13.60 -3.23
C LEU A 96 -1.31 14.46 -2.50
N PHE A 97 -0.13 13.90 -2.21
CA PHE A 97 0.96 14.67 -1.62
C PHE A 97 1.38 15.83 -2.53
N SER A 98 1.56 15.57 -3.83
CA SER A 98 1.87 16.62 -4.81
C SER A 98 0.79 17.69 -4.91
N LEU A 99 -0.49 17.34 -4.72
CA LEU A 99 -1.58 18.31 -4.66
C LEU A 99 -1.47 19.17 -3.40
N ALA A 100 -1.31 18.54 -2.23
CA ALA A 100 -1.21 19.24 -0.95
C ALA A 100 -0.06 20.26 -0.93
N GLU A 101 1.09 19.91 -1.51
CA GLU A 101 2.25 20.79 -1.65
C GLU A 101 2.00 22.06 -2.47
N ASN A 102 0.93 22.10 -3.27
CA ASN A 102 0.60 23.24 -4.13
C ASN A 102 -0.71 23.92 -3.71
N ILE A 103 -1.34 23.47 -2.62
CA ILE A 103 -2.53 24.08 -2.05
C ILE A 103 -2.06 25.06 -0.98
N THR A 104 -2.39 26.34 -1.16
CA THR A 104 -2.03 27.38 -0.19
C THR A 104 -2.94 27.31 1.04
N THR A 105 -2.59 28.05 2.09
CA THR A 105 -3.43 28.18 3.29
C THR A 105 -4.77 28.86 2.99
N GLU A 106 -4.82 29.77 2.02
CA GLU A 106 -6.05 30.42 1.55
C GLU A 106 -6.92 29.46 0.73
N ASP A 107 -6.31 28.67 -0.15
CA ASP A 107 -6.99 27.60 -0.87
C ASP A 107 -7.59 26.61 0.12
N LEU A 108 -6.83 26.19 1.13
CA LEU A 108 -7.30 25.27 2.16
C LEU A 108 -8.50 25.83 2.93
N LYS A 109 -8.51 27.12 3.29
CA LYS A 109 -9.68 27.78 3.90
C LYS A 109 -10.90 27.73 2.98
N SER A 110 -10.71 28.01 1.70
CA SER A 110 -11.77 27.94 0.69
C SER A 110 -12.31 26.51 0.53
N ILE A 111 -11.42 25.51 0.52
CA ILE A 111 -11.80 24.09 0.49
C ILE A 111 -12.60 23.72 1.75
N LYS A 112 -12.16 24.13 2.95
CA LYS A 112 -12.87 23.89 4.22
C LYS A 112 -14.27 24.52 4.18
N PHE A 113 -14.39 25.73 3.63
CA PHE A 113 -15.68 26.40 3.45
C PHE A 113 -16.62 25.61 2.53
N LEU A 114 -16.15 25.16 1.36
CA LEU A 114 -16.95 24.34 0.43
C LEU A 114 -17.39 23.02 1.08
N LEU A 115 -16.49 22.38 1.83
CA LEU A 115 -16.76 21.12 2.50
C LEU A 115 -17.64 21.25 3.75
N SER A 116 -17.85 22.45 4.29
CA SER A 116 -18.64 22.68 5.51
C SER A 116 -20.11 22.24 5.40
N GLN A 117 -20.63 22.14 4.17
CA GLN A 117 -21.97 21.62 3.88
C GLN A 117 -22.02 20.08 3.90
N HIS A 118 -20.87 19.42 3.77
CA HIS A 118 -20.76 17.97 3.64
C HIS A 118 -20.05 17.31 4.83
N LEU A 119 -19.27 18.08 5.60
CA LEU A 119 -18.46 17.59 6.72
C LEU A 119 -18.84 18.30 8.04
N PRO A 120 -18.97 17.54 9.15
CA PRO A 120 -19.10 18.10 10.49
C PRO A 120 -17.98 19.10 10.81
N ARG A 121 -18.29 20.21 11.48
CA ARG A 121 -17.32 21.25 11.86
C ARG A 121 -16.08 20.73 12.59
N ARG A 122 -16.22 19.69 13.44
CA ARG A 122 -15.10 19.01 14.14
C ARG A 122 -14.05 18.41 13.20
N LYS A 123 -14.41 18.13 11.95
CA LYS A 123 -13.51 17.57 10.93
C LYS A 123 -12.90 18.63 10.02
N LEU A 124 -13.17 19.90 10.30
CA LEU A 124 -12.72 21.06 9.55
C LEU A 124 -12.04 22.09 10.46
N GLU A 125 -11.53 21.64 11.62
CA GLU A 125 -10.84 22.49 12.59
C GLU A 125 -9.61 23.20 11.96
N ASP A 126 -9.24 24.34 12.52
CA ASP A 126 -8.20 25.21 11.95
C ASP A 126 -6.82 24.55 11.91
N ASN A 127 -6.54 23.65 12.84
CA ASN A 127 -5.31 22.85 12.93
C ASN A 127 -5.18 21.77 11.84
N ILE A 128 -6.25 21.45 11.10
CA ILE A 128 -6.20 20.41 10.07
C ILE A 128 -5.43 20.92 8.85
N THR A 129 -4.37 20.21 8.50
CA THR A 129 -3.57 20.41 7.29
C THR A 129 -4.26 19.82 6.06
N THR A 130 -3.82 20.18 4.85
CA THR A 130 -4.37 19.62 3.60
C THR A 130 -4.25 18.09 3.55
N LEU A 131 -3.13 17.53 4.02
CA LEU A 131 -2.94 16.08 4.12
C LEU A 131 -3.92 15.45 5.12
N GLY A 132 -4.10 16.08 6.29
CA GLY A 132 -5.09 15.64 7.28
C GLY A 132 -6.51 15.66 6.73
N LEU A 133 -6.86 16.68 5.94
CA LEU A 133 -8.15 16.77 5.28
C LEU A 133 -8.37 15.62 4.27
N PHE A 134 -7.35 15.27 3.47
CA PHE A 134 -7.46 14.13 2.55
C PHE A 134 -7.67 12.80 3.29
N LEU A 135 -6.97 12.56 4.40
CA LEU A 135 -7.20 11.38 5.24
C LEU A 135 -8.63 11.34 5.79
N GLU A 136 -9.19 12.48 6.17
CA GLU A 136 -10.56 12.54 6.69
C GLU A 136 -11.61 12.30 5.59
N LEU A 137 -11.35 12.79 4.37
CA LEU A 137 -12.18 12.48 3.20
C LEU A 137 -12.13 10.97 2.84
N GLU A 138 -10.97 10.34 2.95
CA GLU A 138 -10.82 8.89 2.79
C GLU A 138 -11.60 8.13 3.86
N ARG A 139 -11.49 8.55 5.12
CA ARG A 139 -12.22 7.93 6.25
C ARG A 139 -13.73 8.02 6.09
N MET A 140 -14.22 9.04 5.39
CA MET A 140 -15.64 9.23 5.07
C MET A 140 -16.07 8.60 3.73
N ASP A 141 -15.16 7.86 3.08
CA ASP A 141 -15.40 7.21 1.79
C ASP A 141 -15.83 8.20 0.68
N LYS A 142 -15.36 9.45 0.78
CA LYS A 142 -15.54 10.51 -0.23
C LYS A 142 -14.35 10.64 -1.17
N LEU A 143 -13.23 10.04 -0.81
CA LEU A 143 -11.99 10.09 -1.56
C LEU A 143 -11.35 8.70 -1.55
N SER A 144 -10.96 8.19 -2.72
CA SER A 144 -10.17 6.97 -2.85
C SER A 144 -9.41 6.97 -4.18
N GLN A 145 -8.61 5.93 -4.44
CA GLN A 145 -7.95 5.77 -5.73
C GLN A 145 -8.93 5.70 -6.92
N THR A 146 -10.17 5.23 -6.68
CA THR A 146 -11.22 5.11 -7.72
C THR A 146 -12.27 6.20 -7.64
N LYS A 147 -12.39 6.91 -6.51
CA LYS A 147 -13.34 7.99 -6.27
C LYS A 147 -12.58 9.32 -6.17
N LEU A 148 -12.39 9.97 -7.30
CA LEU A 148 -11.65 11.24 -7.40
C LEU A 148 -12.54 12.42 -7.78
N GLU A 149 -13.81 12.18 -8.08
CA GLU A 149 -14.77 13.14 -8.63
C GLU A 149 -14.99 14.30 -7.67
N THR A 150 -15.18 14.01 -6.39
CA THR A 150 -15.35 15.03 -5.34
C THR A 150 -14.10 15.90 -5.21
N LEU A 151 -12.91 15.30 -5.22
CA LEU A 151 -11.66 16.04 -5.17
C LEU A 151 -11.44 16.89 -6.42
N GLU A 152 -11.76 16.34 -7.61
CA GLU A 152 -11.66 17.06 -8.88
C GLU A 152 -12.58 18.29 -8.89
N GLN A 153 -13.82 18.17 -8.41
CA GLN A 153 -14.76 19.29 -8.29
C GLN A 153 -14.22 20.39 -7.36
N ILE A 154 -13.77 20.01 -6.16
CA ILE A 154 -13.22 20.94 -5.17
C ILE A 154 -12.00 21.68 -5.74
N VAL A 155 -11.05 20.93 -6.32
CA VAL A 155 -9.84 21.50 -6.92
C VAL A 155 -10.17 22.39 -8.12
N THR A 156 -11.18 22.04 -8.92
CA THR A 156 -11.62 22.89 -10.04
C THR A 156 -12.20 24.22 -9.56
N SER A 157 -12.89 24.24 -8.42
CA SER A 157 -13.47 25.47 -7.87
C SER A 157 -12.43 26.37 -7.18
N VAL A 158 -11.46 25.79 -6.47
CA VAL A 158 -10.51 26.56 -5.65
C VAL A 158 -9.19 26.80 -6.36
N CYS A 159 -8.61 25.76 -6.97
CA CYS A 159 -7.28 25.81 -7.57
C CYS A 159 -7.24 25.09 -8.94
N PRO A 160 -7.84 25.68 -9.99
CA PRO A 160 -8.01 25.04 -11.30
C PRO A 160 -6.71 24.55 -11.95
N SER A 161 -5.58 25.19 -11.62
CA SER A 161 -4.25 24.81 -12.09
C SER A 161 -3.86 23.38 -11.68
N LEU A 162 -4.32 22.91 -10.52
CA LEU A 162 -4.00 21.60 -9.97
C LEU A 162 -4.87 20.48 -10.53
N ARG A 163 -6.00 20.82 -11.17
CA ARG A 163 -6.89 19.84 -11.81
C ARG A 163 -6.15 18.94 -12.78
N ARG A 164 -5.19 19.49 -13.53
CA ARG A 164 -4.36 18.74 -14.49
C ARG A 164 -3.64 17.54 -13.85
N LYS A 165 -3.22 17.65 -12.59
CA LYS A 165 -2.55 16.54 -11.88
C LYS A 165 -3.51 15.37 -11.63
N ILE A 166 -4.78 15.67 -11.30
CA ILE A 166 -5.82 14.65 -11.11
C ILE A 166 -6.16 13.99 -12.44
N THR A 167 -6.35 14.77 -13.51
CA THR A 167 -6.63 14.24 -14.84
C THR A 167 -5.50 13.32 -15.33
N GLN A 168 -4.24 13.73 -15.20
CA GLN A 168 -3.09 12.91 -15.58
C GLN A 168 -3.03 11.59 -14.77
N PHE A 169 -3.40 11.63 -13.49
CA PHE A 169 -3.49 10.42 -12.68
C PHE A 169 -4.60 9.49 -13.18
N LYS A 170 -5.79 10.00 -13.50
CA LYS A 170 -6.91 9.22 -14.05
C LYS A 170 -6.54 8.57 -15.38
N GLU A 171 -5.84 9.27 -16.27
CA GLU A 171 -5.38 8.72 -17.55
C GLU A 171 -4.38 7.57 -17.38
N LYS A 172 -3.46 7.69 -16.42
CA LYS A 172 -2.45 6.66 -16.13
C LYS A 172 -2.99 5.44 -15.36
N ASN A 173 -4.12 5.58 -14.65
CA ASN A 173 -4.66 4.56 -13.75
C ASN A 173 -6.09 4.11 -14.10
N GLY A 174 -6.70 4.67 -15.14
CA GLY A 174 -8.05 4.32 -15.60
C GLY A 174 -8.09 3.00 -16.39
N PRO A 175 -9.27 2.37 -16.54
CA PRO A 175 -9.45 1.25 -17.44
C PRO A 175 -9.14 1.72 -18.86
N GLY A 176 -8.11 1.15 -19.47
CA GLY A 176 -7.42 1.72 -20.62
C GLY A 176 -8.32 2.06 -21.80
N VAL A 177 -8.19 3.30 -22.29
CA VAL A 177 -8.37 3.57 -23.72
C VAL A 177 -7.01 3.32 -24.37
N GLN A 178 -6.75 2.05 -24.67
CA GLN A 178 -5.67 1.67 -25.57
C GLN A 178 -6.18 1.95 -27.00
N SER A 179 -5.80 3.09 -27.57
CA SER A 179 -5.75 3.19 -29.03
C SER A 179 -4.58 2.34 -29.50
N THR A 180 -4.85 1.11 -29.91
CA THR A 180 -4.27 0.37 -31.06
C THR A 180 -4.65 -1.10 -30.94
N GLY A 181 -5.26 -1.61 -32.01
CA GLY A 181 -5.90 -2.92 -32.00
C GLY A 181 -4.91 -4.08 -31.84
N SER A 182 -5.32 -5.08 -31.08
CA SER A 182 -5.32 -6.46 -31.56
C SER A 182 -6.17 -7.33 -30.64
N SER A 183 -6.95 -8.20 -31.28
CA SER A 183 -7.85 -9.18 -30.71
C SER A 183 -7.08 -10.27 -29.95
N TYR A 184 -7.49 -10.54 -28.71
CA TYR A 184 -7.84 -11.90 -28.28
C TYR A 184 -8.69 -11.85 -27.00
N MET A 185 -9.78 -12.61 -27.04
CA MET A 185 -10.67 -12.87 -25.91
C MET A 185 -9.94 -13.72 -24.87
N SER A 186 -10.08 -13.40 -23.58
CA SER A 186 -9.91 -14.39 -22.52
C SER A 186 -10.87 -14.09 -21.37
N VAL A 187 -11.88 -14.96 -21.26
CA VAL A 187 -12.85 -14.99 -20.18
C VAL A 187 -12.13 -15.42 -18.90
N ARG A 188 -12.28 -14.65 -17.81
CA ARG A 188 -11.73 -15.00 -16.50
C ARG A 188 -12.86 -15.29 -15.51
N PRO A 189 -12.84 -16.41 -14.77
CA PRO A 189 -13.92 -16.78 -13.89
C PRO A 189 -13.95 -15.94 -12.60
N ALA A 190 -15.14 -15.80 -12.05
CA ALA A 190 -15.45 -15.02 -10.87
C ALA A 190 -14.66 -15.49 -9.65
N GLN A 191 -13.97 -14.56 -8.98
CA GLN A 191 -13.46 -14.74 -7.62
C GLN A 191 -14.02 -13.64 -6.71
N GLN A 192 -14.40 -14.09 -5.52
CA GLN A 192 -15.17 -13.39 -4.49
C GLN A 192 -14.66 -11.98 -4.16
N GLU A 193 -15.60 -11.05 -4.01
CA GLU A 193 -15.38 -9.66 -3.60
C GLU A 193 -14.77 -9.59 -2.19
N GLN A 194 -13.46 -9.37 -2.12
CA GLN A 194 -12.79 -8.77 -0.97
C GLN A 194 -12.36 -7.36 -1.36
N SER A 195 -12.49 -6.41 -0.42
CA SER A 195 -12.27 -4.98 -0.65
C SER A 195 -10.96 -4.70 -1.42
N PRO A 196 -10.99 -3.87 -2.48
CA PRO A 196 -9.82 -3.59 -3.34
C PRO A 196 -8.57 -3.11 -2.59
N SER A 197 -8.76 -2.50 -1.42
CA SER A 197 -7.68 -2.00 -0.57
C SER A 197 -6.80 -3.13 -0.01
N TYR A 198 -7.38 -4.25 0.44
CA TYR A 198 -6.61 -5.34 1.04
C TYR A 198 -5.74 -6.09 0.02
N GLN A 199 -6.24 -6.30 -1.19
CA GLN A 199 -5.49 -6.98 -2.27
C GLN A 199 -4.26 -6.16 -2.70
N VAL A 200 -4.38 -4.83 -2.75
CA VAL A 200 -3.26 -3.93 -3.08
C VAL A 200 -2.22 -3.92 -1.96
N ILE A 201 -2.65 -3.86 -0.70
CA ILE A 201 -1.74 -3.90 0.46
C ILE A 201 -0.99 -5.24 0.50
N HIS A 202 -1.69 -6.35 0.29
CA HIS A 202 -1.09 -7.68 0.27
C HIS A 202 -0.11 -7.85 -0.90
N SER A 203 -0.48 -7.41 -2.10
CA SER A 203 0.39 -7.45 -3.28
C SER A 203 1.67 -6.62 -3.06
N ARG A 204 1.55 -5.45 -2.43
CA ARG A 204 2.71 -4.62 -2.12
C ARG A 204 3.57 -5.19 -1.00
N ARG A 205 2.99 -5.77 0.05
CA ARG A 205 3.75 -6.55 1.05
C ARG A 205 4.49 -7.71 0.40
N MET A 206 3.90 -8.40 -0.56
CA MET A 206 4.59 -9.46 -1.31
C MET A 206 5.71 -8.92 -2.21
N GLN A 207 5.54 -7.73 -2.79
CA GLN A 207 6.58 -7.07 -3.55
C GLN A 207 7.76 -6.63 -2.67
N MET A 208 7.51 -6.22 -1.43
CA MET A 208 8.54 -5.95 -0.41
C MET A 208 9.35 -7.21 -0.06
N LYS A 209 8.67 -8.35 0.15
CA LYS A 209 9.34 -9.64 0.42
C LYS A 209 10.23 -10.09 -0.75
N ARG A 210 9.80 -9.83 -1.99
CA ARG A 210 10.63 -10.04 -3.18
C ARG A 210 11.82 -9.08 -3.27
N CYS A 211 11.70 -7.85 -2.78
CA CYS A 211 12.81 -6.89 -2.72
C CYS A 211 13.92 -7.38 -1.79
N SER A 212 13.57 -7.91 -0.61
CA SER A 212 14.55 -8.53 0.32
C SER A 212 15.33 -9.66 -0.36
N VAL A 213 14.65 -10.54 -1.10
CA VAL A 213 15.32 -11.61 -1.84
C VAL A 213 16.22 -11.06 -2.96
N ARG A 214 15.76 -10.08 -3.75
CA ARG A 214 16.54 -9.55 -4.89
C ARG A 214 17.76 -8.75 -4.44
N GLN A 215 17.66 -8.00 -3.35
CA GLN A 215 18.73 -7.18 -2.80
C GLN A 215 19.82 -8.04 -2.13
N VAL A 216 19.45 -9.18 -1.55
CA VAL A 216 20.41 -10.19 -1.06
C VAL A 216 21.20 -10.82 -2.22
N VAL A 217 20.56 -11.08 -3.37
CA VAL A 217 21.22 -11.62 -4.57
C VAL A 217 22.17 -10.60 -5.23
N GLU A 218 21.88 -9.29 -5.14
CA GLU A 218 22.78 -8.23 -5.64
C GLU A 218 23.97 -7.93 -4.71
N MET A 219 23.91 -8.34 -3.44
CA MET A 219 24.97 -8.14 -2.44
C MET A 219 25.99 -9.30 -2.40
N THR A 220 25.75 -10.41 -3.11
CA THR A 220 26.77 -11.44 -3.34
C THR A 220 27.68 -11.02 -4.49
N SER A 221 28.95 -10.73 -4.18
CA SER A 221 29.98 -10.34 -5.15
C SER A 221 30.07 -11.35 -6.32
N PRO A 222 30.31 -10.90 -7.57
CA PRO A 222 30.43 -11.78 -8.74
C PRO A 222 31.59 -12.79 -8.68
N SER A 223 32.41 -12.77 -7.62
CA SER A 223 33.54 -13.68 -7.44
C SER A 223 33.19 -15.07 -6.90
N ASP A 224 31.99 -15.28 -6.34
CA ASP A 224 31.60 -16.59 -5.76
C ASP A 224 30.67 -17.41 -6.67
N HIS A 225 30.27 -16.86 -7.82
CA HIS A 225 29.39 -17.53 -8.79
C HIS A 225 30.01 -18.76 -9.47
N ALA A 226 31.33 -18.91 -9.42
CA ALA A 226 32.02 -20.04 -10.05
C ALA A 226 32.00 -21.32 -9.20
N SER A 227 31.81 -21.25 -7.88
CA SER A 227 31.92 -22.44 -7.01
C SER A 227 30.56 -23.09 -6.68
N LEU A 228 29.45 -22.36 -6.83
CA LEU A 228 28.11 -22.90 -6.58
C LEU A 228 27.47 -23.58 -7.80
N HIS A 229 27.90 -23.25 -9.02
CA HIS A 229 27.37 -23.87 -10.24
C HIS A 229 27.89 -25.30 -10.47
N GLU A 230 28.95 -25.71 -9.76
CA GLU A 230 29.52 -27.06 -9.82
C GLU A 230 29.03 -27.96 -8.66
N GLN A 231 28.50 -27.39 -7.58
CA GLN A 231 27.89 -28.16 -6.49
C GLN A 231 26.37 -28.39 -6.69
N LEU A 232 25.69 -27.51 -7.41
CA LEU A 232 24.26 -27.68 -7.75
C LEU A 232 24.01 -28.63 -8.94
N SER A 233 25.01 -28.86 -9.81
CA SER A 233 24.91 -29.85 -10.89
C SER A 233 25.12 -31.29 -10.41
N ALA A 234 25.83 -31.50 -9.30
CA ALA A 234 26.06 -32.83 -8.71
C ALA A 234 24.86 -33.38 -7.92
N SER A 235 23.90 -32.54 -7.54
CA SER A 235 22.72 -32.96 -6.76
C SER A 235 21.44 -33.15 -7.61
N LEU A 236 21.47 -32.87 -8.92
CA LEU A 236 20.30 -32.93 -9.80
C LEU A 236 20.22 -34.17 -10.72
N SER A 237 20.99 -35.23 -10.45
CA SER A 237 20.96 -36.48 -11.23
C SER A 237 20.32 -37.68 -10.50
N LEU A 238 19.52 -37.47 -9.45
CA LEU A 238 18.88 -38.58 -8.70
C LEU A 238 17.36 -38.46 -8.48
N ALA A 239 16.66 -37.68 -9.31
CA ALA A 239 15.20 -37.60 -9.22
C ALA A 239 14.53 -37.47 -10.59
N THR A 240 14.70 -38.46 -11.45
CA THR A 240 13.74 -38.76 -12.53
C THR A 240 13.48 -40.25 -12.53
N ASP A 241 12.33 -40.65 -12.00
CA ASP A 241 11.46 -41.72 -12.53
C ASP A 241 10.49 -42.19 -11.45
N ASN A 242 9.25 -41.70 -11.52
CA ASN A 242 8.05 -42.55 -11.54
C ASN A 242 6.78 -41.69 -11.64
N ASP A 243 6.27 -41.57 -12.86
CA ASP A 243 4.88 -41.21 -13.16
C ASP A 243 3.97 -42.43 -12.96
N HIS A 244 3.01 -42.36 -12.03
CA HIS A 244 1.79 -43.16 -12.14
C HIS A 244 0.53 -42.37 -11.78
N PHE A 245 -0.03 -41.80 -12.86
CA PHE A 245 -1.43 -41.59 -13.19
C PHE A 245 -2.47 -42.14 -12.18
N LEU A 246 -3.29 -41.25 -11.59
CA LEU A 246 -4.66 -41.57 -11.16
C LEU A 246 -5.51 -40.27 -11.12
N SER A 247 -6.50 -40.24 -12.01
CA SER A 247 -7.51 -39.19 -12.15
C SER A 247 -8.45 -39.09 -10.94
N PRO A 248 -9.10 -37.94 -10.67
CA PRO A 248 -10.15 -37.84 -9.65
C PRO A 248 -11.51 -38.32 -10.20
N PRO A 249 -12.39 -38.92 -9.38
CA PRO A 249 -13.70 -39.39 -9.82
C PRO A 249 -14.75 -38.26 -9.82
N PRO A 250 -15.86 -38.42 -10.57
CA PRO A 250 -16.85 -37.38 -10.78
C PRO A 250 -17.94 -37.36 -9.69
N HIS A 251 -18.60 -36.20 -9.60
CA HIS A 251 -19.81 -35.95 -8.80
C HIS A 251 -20.93 -36.97 -9.08
N GLN A 252 -21.60 -37.42 -8.02
CA GLN A 252 -22.95 -37.97 -8.11
C GLN A 252 -23.90 -37.25 -7.15
N THR A 253 -25.03 -36.86 -7.74
CA THR A 253 -26.24 -36.27 -7.17
C THR A 253 -27.23 -37.41 -6.85
N ALA A 254 -27.79 -37.48 -5.65
CA ALA A 254 -29.07 -38.12 -5.29
C ALA A 254 -29.31 -37.83 -3.79
N ALA A 255 -30.35 -37.14 -3.34
CA ALA A 255 -31.79 -37.45 -3.37
C ALA A 255 -32.20 -38.60 -2.42
N GLU A 256 -32.94 -38.19 -1.37
CA GLU A 256 -34.11 -38.83 -0.73
C GLU A 256 -34.01 -39.86 0.42
N ALA A 257 -35.07 -39.75 1.25
CA ALA A 257 -35.64 -40.65 2.28
C ALA A 257 -35.02 -40.56 3.70
N ARG A 258 -35.64 -39.97 4.73
CA ARG A 258 -36.99 -40.10 5.37
C ARG A 258 -37.14 -41.38 6.21
N THR A 259 -37.16 -41.20 7.54
CA THR A 259 -37.96 -41.87 8.61
C THR A 259 -37.41 -41.40 9.98
N GLU A 260 -38.12 -40.56 10.73
CA GLU A 260 -38.95 -40.96 11.89
C GLU A 260 -38.21 -41.82 12.94
N ASN A 261 -37.93 -41.29 14.14
CA ASN A 261 -38.75 -41.61 15.33
C ASN A 261 -38.36 -40.73 16.54
N ALA A 262 -39.35 -40.54 17.40
CA ALA A 262 -39.44 -39.62 18.53
C ALA A 262 -38.66 -40.04 19.79
N ALA A 263 -38.35 -39.06 20.65
CA ALA A 263 -38.75 -39.00 22.07
C ALA A 263 -37.87 -38.00 22.84
N GLY A 264 -38.47 -37.21 23.74
CA GLY A 264 -37.74 -36.56 24.82
C GLY A 264 -38.03 -35.07 25.02
N MET A 265 -39.21 -34.79 25.57
CA MET A 265 -39.57 -33.54 26.22
C MET A 265 -38.51 -33.09 27.24
N SER A 266 -38.19 -31.79 27.32
CA SER A 266 -38.37 -31.04 28.57
C SER A 266 -38.24 -29.53 28.36
N LEU A 267 -39.20 -28.82 28.96
CA LEU A 267 -39.35 -27.37 29.04
C LEU A 267 -38.43 -26.75 30.12
N GLY A 268 -38.07 -25.48 29.91
CA GLY A 268 -37.65 -24.48 30.91
C GLY A 268 -37.29 -23.20 30.15
N LEU A 269 -38.09 -22.11 30.13
CA LEU A 269 -38.35 -21.14 31.22
C LEU A 269 -37.13 -20.99 32.13
N TRP A 270 -36.41 -19.87 32.26
CA TRP A 270 -36.73 -18.43 32.38
C TRP A 270 -35.34 -17.70 32.49
N PRO A 271 -35.22 -16.41 32.85
CA PRO A 271 -36.16 -15.28 32.78
C PRO A 271 -35.70 -14.18 31.81
#